data_AF-A0A8X6SY26-F1
#
_entry.id   AF-A0A8X6SY26-F1
#
_cell.length_a   1.000
_cell.length_b   1.000
_cell.length_c   1.000
_cell.angle_alpha   90.00
_cell.angle_beta   90.00
_cell.angle_gamma   90.00
#
_symmetry.space_group_name_H-M   'P 1'
#
loop_
_entity.id
_entity.type
_entity.pdbx_description
1 polymer ?
#
loop_
_entity_poly.entity_id
_entity_poly.type
_entity_poly.pdbx_seq_one_letter_code
_entity_poly.pdbx_strand_id
1 'polypeptide(L)'
;MLTSTMEYLTYAENAYMHCMYSRANDNGRAALRMHHAQFSARRMPDHRIFQRLHHQLRETRSFRTKHDAGRQRAARSFKPGGKHLECCG
;
A
#
# COMPACT_ATOMS: atom_id res chain seq x y z
N MET A 1 3.30 11.40 -5.82
CA MET A 1 2.57 10.19 -5.37
C MET A 1 3.30 9.63 -4.15
N LEU A 2 2.81 9.89 -2.94
CA LEU A 2 3.47 9.46 -1.69
C LEU A 2 2.92 8.08 -1.27
N THR A 3 3.55 7.01 -1.73
CA THR A 3 3.32 5.63 -1.25
C THR A 3 4.24 5.25 -0.08
N SER A 4 5.07 6.18 0.40
CA SER A 4 6.23 5.88 1.24
C SER A 4 6.02 6.17 2.74
N THR A 5 4.93 5.69 3.33
CA THR A 5 4.77 5.71 4.81
C THR A 5 4.42 4.36 5.43
N MET A 6 3.97 3.37 4.65
CA MET A 6 3.78 2.00 5.13
C MET A 6 5.11 1.25 5.33
N GLU A 7 6.17 1.62 4.59
CA GLU A 7 7.46 0.90 4.59
C GLU A 7 8.38 1.23 5.78
N TYR A 8 8.15 2.34 6.48
CA TYR A 8 9.03 2.78 7.58
C TYR A 8 8.54 2.39 8.98
N LEU A 9 7.40 1.71 9.08
CA LEU A 9 6.83 1.28 10.35
C LEU A 9 7.03 -0.22 10.54
N THR A 10 7.46 -0.58 11.74
CA THR A 10 7.57 -1.98 12.16
C THR A 10 6.20 -2.65 12.20
N TYR A 11 6.18 -3.99 12.15
CA TYR A 11 4.94 -4.76 12.27
C TYR A 11 4.15 -4.41 13.54
N ALA A 12 4.86 -4.23 14.66
CA ALA A 12 4.26 -3.87 15.95
C ALA A 12 3.60 -2.48 15.90
N GLU A 13 4.21 -1.51 15.24
CA GLU A 13 3.65 -0.16 15.08
C GLU A 13 2.41 -0.17 14.17
N ASN A 14 2.42 -0.99 13.11
CA ASN A 14 1.25 -1.17 12.25
C ASN A 14 0.08 -1.82 13.00
N ALA A 15 0.35 -2.84 13.81
CA ALA A 15 -0.65 -3.47 14.67
C ALA A 15 -1.21 -2.49 15.71
N TYR A 16 -0.34 -1.73 16.36
CA TYR A 16 -0.74 -0.69 17.31
C TYR A 16 -1.63 0.37 16.64
N MET A 17 -1.24 0.88 15.48
CA MET A 17 -2.03 1.86 14.75
C MET A 17 -3.38 1.32 14.32
N HIS A 18 -3.46 0.05 13.91
CA HIS A 18 -4.75 -0.58 13.65
C HIS A 18 -5.63 -0.65 14.90
N CYS A 19 -5.07 -1.05 16.06
CA CYS A 19 -5.83 -1.06 17.33
C CYS A 19 -6.35 0.33 17.71
N MET A 20 -5.54 1.38 17.52
CA MET A 20 -5.96 2.76 17.77
C MET A 20 -7.07 3.22 16.83
N TYR A 21 -7.04 2.78 15.57
CA TYR A 21 -8.09 3.05 14.60
C TYR A 21 -9.41 2.38 14.99
N SER A 22 -9.35 1.11 15.40
CA SER A 22 -10.53 0.39 15.89
C SER A 22 -11.09 1.03 17.16
N ARG A 23 -10.23 1.47 18.09
CA ARG A 23 -10.65 2.20 19.30
C ARG A 23 -11.25 3.58 18.98
N ALA A 24 -10.92 4.14 17.82
CA ALA A 24 -11.44 5.42 17.35
C ALA A 24 -12.78 5.30 16.60
N ASN A 25 -13.45 4.14 16.64
CA ASN A 25 -14.65 3.85 15.84
C ASN A 25 -14.39 4.11 14.34
N ASP A 26 -13.27 3.59 13.84
CA ASP A 26 -12.85 3.73 12.44
C ASP A 26 -12.70 5.19 11.96
N ASN A 27 -12.38 6.11 12.87
CA ASN A 27 -12.10 7.50 12.55
C ASN A 27 -10.59 7.79 12.56
N GLY A 28 -10.02 7.95 11.37
CA GLY A 28 -8.58 8.18 11.19
C GLY A 28 -8.06 9.45 11.87
N ARG A 29 -8.87 10.52 11.94
CA ARG A 29 -8.47 11.77 12.61
C ARG A 29 -8.50 11.66 14.12
N ALA A 30 -9.48 10.92 14.67
CA ALA A 30 -9.54 10.65 16.10
C ALA A 30 -8.39 9.72 16.52
N ALA A 31 -8.12 8.67 15.75
CA ALA A 31 -6.96 7.80 15.93
C ALA A 31 -5.64 8.57 15.91
N LEU A 32 -5.50 9.51 14.97
CA LEU A 32 -4.34 10.39 14.87
C LEU A 32 -4.15 11.25 16.12
N ARG A 33 -5.22 11.88 16.64
CA ARG A 33 -5.15 12.68 17.87
C ARG A 33 -4.74 11.83 19.07
N MET A 34 -5.30 10.62 19.20
CA MET A 34 -4.94 9.70 20.28
C MET A 34 -3.49 9.23 20.17
N HIS A 35 -3.02 8.93 18.95
CA HIS A 35 -1.61 8.59 18.71
C HIS A 35 -0.68 9.75 19.11
N HIS A 36 -1.01 10.98 18.71
CA HIS A 36 -0.22 12.17 19.02
C HIS A 36 -0.18 12.50 20.52
N ALA A 37 -1.31 12.30 21.22
CA ALA A 37 -1.37 12.49 22.66
C ALA A 37 -0.41 11.53 23.41
N GLN A 38 -0.20 10.33 22.85
CA GLN A 38 0.62 9.30 23.46
C GLN A 38 2.09 9.34 23.00
N PHE A 39 2.34 9.79 21.78
CA PHE A 39 3.66 9.89 21.17
C PHE A 39 3.83 11.25 20.48
N SER A 40 4.15 12.28 21.26
CA SER A 40 4.34 13.65 20.77
C SER A 40 5.62 13.85 19.92
N ALA A 41 6.59 12.93 20.01
CA ALA A 41 7.93 13.12 19.44
C ALA A 41 8.21 12.36 18.13
N ARG A 42 7.29 11.51 17.64
CA ARG A 42 7.53 10.70 16.42
C ARG A 42 6.97 11.36 15.17
N ARG A 43 7.71 11.24 14.06
CA ARG A 43 7.27 11.71 12.73
C ARG A 43 5.98 10.97 12.34
N MET A 44 4.86 11.67 12.39
CA MET A 44 3.54 11.06 12.28
C MET A 44 3.13 10.90 10.82
N PRO A 45 2.65 9.71 10.41
CA PRO A 45 2.04 9.55 9.10
C PRO A 45 0.66 10.24 9.04
N ASP A 46 0.22 10.54 7.82
CA ASP A 46 -1.10 11.12 7.57
C ASP A 46 -2.24 10.23 8.13
N HIS A 47 -3.35 10.83 8.58
CA HIS A 47 -4.54 10.13 9.11
C HIS A 47 -5.10 9.03 8.18
N ARG A 48 -4.81 9.13 6.88
CA ARG A 48 -5.17 8.13 5.87
C ARG A 48 -4.46 6.78 6.07
N ILE A 49 -3.37 6.74 6.83
CA ILE A 49 -2.62 5.50 7.07
C ILE A 49 -3.46 4.47 7.83
N PHE A 50 -4.29 4.93 8.78
CA PHE A 50 -5.13 4.08 9.59
C PHE A 50 -6.19 3.36 8.73
N GLN A 51 -6.83 4.11 7.83
CA GLN A 51 -7.77 3.56 6.85
C GLN A 51 -7.08 2.55 5.95
N ARG A 52 -5.92 2.89 5.40
CA ARG A 52 -5.16 1.99 4.52
C ARG A 52 -4.80 0.68 5.21
N LEU A 53 -4.32 0.74 6.46
CA LEU A 53 -4.01 -0.44 7.28
C LEU A 53 -5.23 -1.34 7.46
N HIS A 54 -6.36 -0.75 7.79
CA HIS A 54 -7.60 -1.49 7.98
C HIS A 54 -8.08 -2.18 6.70
N HIS A 55 -8.09 -1.46 5.58
CA HIS A 55 -8.44 -2.03 4.28
C HIS A 55 -7.50 -3.17 3.88
N GLN A 56 -6.19 -2.98 4.06
CA GLN A 56 -5.20 -3.99 3.72
C GLN A 56 -5.34 -5.24 4.58
N LEU A 57 -5.58 -5.09 5.89
CA LEU A 57 -5.87 -6.22 6.77
C LEU A 57 -7.15 -6.96 6.37
N ARG A 58 -8.22 -6.22 6.04
CA ARG A 58 -9.48 -6.80 5.59
C ARG A 58 -9.30 -7.65 4.33
N GLU A 59 -8.50 -7.17 3.39
CA GLU A 59 -8.32 -7.83 2.08
C GLU A 59 -7.26 -8.94 2.11
N THR A 60 -6.15 -8.74 2.81
CA THR A 60 -4.96 -9.59 2.70
C THR A 60 -4.55 -10.26 3.99
N ARG A 61 -5.18 -9.87 5.12
CA ARG A 61 -4.82 -10.30 6.49
C ARG A 61 -3.34 -10.09 6.83
N SER A 62 -2.69 -9.14 6.19
CA SER A 62 -1.26 -8.85 6.37
C SER A 62 -0.99 -7.36 6.32
N PHE A 63 -0.06 -6.89 7.17
CA PHE A 63 0.47 -5.53 7.10
C PHE A 63 1.56 -5.36 6.03
N ARG A 64 2.04 -6.46 5.44
CA ARG A 64 3.04 -6.40 4.37
C ARG A 64 2.39 -5.88 3.09
N THR A 65 2.92 -4.79 2.56
CA THR A 65 2.62 -4.37 1.19
C THR A 65 3.02 -5.49 0.24
N LYS A 66 2.09 -5.91 -0.63
CA LYS A 66 2.42 -6.79 -1.75
C LYS A 66 3.34 -6.00 -2.66
N HIS A 67 4.63 -6.33 -2.64
CA HIS A 67 5.49 -5.95 -3.74
C HIS A 67 5.08 -6.82 -4.91
N ASP A 68 4.59 -6.23 -5.99
CA ASP A 68 4.56 -6.93 -7.27
C ASP A 68 6.01 -7.33 -7.58
N ALA A 69 6.35 -8.58 -7.29
CA ALA A 69 7.63 -9.16 -7.67
C ALA A 69 7.66 -9.23 -9.20
N GLY A 70 8.12 -8.15 -9.82
CA GLY A 70 8.43 -8.06 -11.24
C GLY A 70 7.27 -8.41 -12.18
N ARG A 71 6.25 -7.55 -12.30
CA ARG A 71 5.51 -7.52 -13.57
C ARG A 71 6.48 -7.02 -14.62
N GLN A 72 7.12 -7.93 -15.35
CA GLN A 72 7.88 -7.60 -16.54
C GLN A 72 6.96 -6.78 -17.45
N ARG A 73 7.30 -5.51 -17.63
CA ARG A 73 6.64 -4.67 -18.62
C ARG A 73 6.91 -5.35 -19.95
N ALA A 74 5.91 -5.99 -20.55
CA ALA A 74 6.01 -6.44 -21.92
C ALA A 74 6.37 -5.22 -22.76
N ALA A 75 7.62 -5.15 -23.22
CA ALA A 75 8.02 -4.17 -24.21
C ALA A 75 7.08 -4.38 -25.39
N ARG A 76 6.29 -3.36 -25.74
CA ARG A 76 5.55 -3.37 -27.00
C ARG A 76 6.60 -3.48 -28.10
N SER A 77 6.80 -4.69 -28.61
CA SER A 77 7.58 -4.92 -29.81
C SER A 77 6.84 -4.25 -30.95
N PHE A 78 7.25 -3.03 -31.27
CA PHE A 78 6.94 -2.41 -32.53
C PHE A 78 7.58 -3.26 -33.62
N LYS A 79 6.76 -4.00 -34.38
CA LYS A 79 7.17 -4.59 -35.66
C LYS A 79 6.73 -3.63 -36.77
N PRO A 80 7.63 -2.87 -37.41
CA PRO A 80 7.32 -2.25 -38.68
C PRO A 80 7.18 -3.35 -39.73
N GLY A 81 6.19 -3.21 -40.61
CA GLY A 81 5.66 -4.27 -41.46
C GLY A 81 6.63 -4.91 -42.46
N GLY A 82 6.23 -6.10 -42.94
CA GLY A 82 6.89 -6.85 -44.00
C GLY A 82 5.91 -7.79 -44.70
N LYS A 83 5.44 -7.34 -45.87
CA LYS A 83 4.86 -8.03 -47.03
C LYS A 83 4.87 -9.58 -47.10
N HIS A 84 3.71 -10.11 -47.49
CA HIS A 84 3.42 -11.20 -48.44
C HIS A 84 4.56 -12.17 -48.81
N LEU A 85 4.37 -13.46 -48.50
CA LEU A 85 4.80 -14.57 -49.35
C LEU A 85 3.97 -15.84 -49.05
N GLU A 86 3.43 -16.45 -50.11
CA GLU A 86 2.79 -17.76 -50.13
C GLU A 86 3.76 -18.90 -49.79
N CYS A 87 3.24 -20.06 -49.36
CA CYS A 87 3.38 -21.36 -50.06
C CYS A 87 3.07 -22.57 -49.16
N CYS A 88 2.21 -23.45 -49.70
CA CYS A 88 2.05 -24.91 -49.51
C CYS A 88 1.42 -25.48 -48.22
N GLY A 89 0.35 -26.25 -48.43
CA GLY A 89 -0.29 -27.16 -47.49
C GLY A 89 -1.70 -27.53 -47.95
#